data_AF-A0ABD5PRP6-F1
#
_entry.id   AF-A0ABD5PRP6-F1
#
_cell.length_a   1.000
_cell.length_b   1.000
_cell.length_c   1.000
_cell.angle_alpha   90.00
_cell.angle_beta   90.00
_cell.angle_gamma   90.00
#
_symmetry.space_group_name_H-M   'P 1'
#
loop_
_entity.id
_entity.type
_entity.pdbx_description
1 polymer ?
#
loop_
_entity_poly.entity_id
_entity_poly.type
_entity_poly.pdbx_seq_one_letter_code
_entity_poly.pdbx_strand_id
1 'polypeptide(L)'
;MATLGTLPAIDDCIEAYLTAHAAFGSDPFSAADVGDHVDGDEPSASEIEYRLTLLVAYGLLDRIDDDRYRIRCAPDESIAQWRERSAERAQTLHRLVTEPAADGRTAADDVDVELVTRDDAPFASVFVFEHDDAESVATTAASALARDESVAGIVLRASGARADHAQQIADQLCTPDIADRTPLERPFEKGLSDVVGESKDDLEFRLFLEIP
;
A
#
# COMPACT_ATOMS: atom_id res chain seq x y z
N MET A 1 10.72 24.52 12.38
CA MET A 1 9.46 23.81 12.67
C MET A 1 8.40 24.45 11.78
N ALA A 2 7.88 23.72 10.78
CA ALA A 2 6.72 24.18 10.03
C ALA A 2 5.52 24.14 10.97
N THR A 3 4.84 25.27 11.16
CA THR A 3 3.56 25.34 11.85
C THR A 3 2.47 24.94 10.85
N LEU A 4 1.41 24.22 11.24
CA LEU A 4 0.36 23.76 10.30
C LEU A 4 -0.18 24.89 9.38
N GLY A 5 -0.22 26.14 9.86
CA GLY A 5 -0.59 27.32 9.06
C GLY A 5 0.40 27.73 7.96
N THR A 6 1.50 26.99 7.73
CA THR A 6 2.39 27.18 6.57
C THR A 6 2.16 26.14 5.48
N LEU A 7 1.26 25.18 5.68
CA LEU A 7 0.91 24.21 4.66
C LEU A 7 0.06 24.88 3.57
N PRO A 8 0.39 24.69 2.28
CA PRO A 8 -0.36 25.28 1.17
C PRO A 8 -1.87 25.00 1.27
N ALA A 9 -2.67 26.06 1.22
CA ALA A 9 -4.14 25.98 1.19
C ALA A 9 -4.77 25.03 2.25
N ILE A 10 -4.16 24.93 3.44
CA ILE A 10 -4.56 23.92 4.43
C ILE A 10 -6.02 24.05 4.87
N ASP A 11 -6.54 25.26 5.05
CA ASP A 11 -7.92 25.47 5.49
C ASP A 11 -8.91 24.95 4.44
N ASP A 12 -8.73 25.33 3.17
CA ASP A 12 -9.51 24.85 2.03
C ASP A 12 -9.39 23.32 1.84
N CYS A 13 -8.20 22.76 2.07
CA CYS A 13 -7.98 21.31 2.02
C CYS A 13 -8.76 20.60 3.13
N ILE A 14 -8.72 21.11 4.37
CA ILE A 14 -9.47 20.51 5.48
C ILE A 14 -10.98 20.59 5.23
N GLU A 15 -11.47 21.69 4.68
CA GLU A 15 -12.88 21.81 4.27
C GLU A 15 -13.24 20.76 3.22
N ALA A 16 -12.47 20.65 2.13
CA ALA A 16 -12.69 19.64 1.10
C ALA A 16 -12.64 18.20 1.65
N TYR A 17 -11.71 17.93 2.58
CA TYR A 17 -11.60 16.63 3.25
C TYR A 17 -12.84 16.31 4.11
N LEU A 18 -13.33 17.28 4.88
CA LEU A 18 -14.53 17.09 5.71
C LEU A 18 -15.78 16.90 4.84
N THR A 19 -15.91 17.64 3.74
CA THR A 19 -16.98 17.47 2.76
C THR A 19 -16.94 16.07 2.15
N ALA A 20 -15.76 15.63 1.67
CA ALA A 20 -15.58 14.30 1.11
C ALA A 20 -15.89 13.19 2.13
N HIS A 21 -15.42 13.32 3.36
CA HIS A 21 -15.71 12.35 4.42
C HIS A 21 -17.20 12.31 4.76
N ALA A 22 -17.87 13.46 4.84
CA ALA A 22 -19.30 13.52 5.13
C ALA A 22 -20.17 12.90 4.02
N ALA A 23 -19.76 13.06 2.75
CA ALA A 23 -20.50 12.55 1.60
C ALA A 23 -20.20 11.07 1.30
N PHE A 24 -18.94 10.64 1.44
CA PHE A 24 -18.47 9.33 0.94
C PHE A 24 -17.91 8.41 2.03
N GLY A 25 -17.60 8.90 3.23
CA GLY A 25 -17.01 8.09 4.30
C GLY A 25 -15.72 7.40 3.85
N SER A 26 -15.74 6.06 3.77
CA SER A 26 -14.63 5.23 3.30
C SER A 26 -14.69 4.85 1.82
N ASP A 27 -15.76 5.20 1.12
CA ASP A 27 -15.96 4.83 -0.28
C ASP A 27 -15.09 5.70 -1.22
N PRO A 28 -14.65 5.16 -2.37
CA PRO A 28 -13.93 5.94 -3.37
C PRO A 28 -14.76 7.08 -3.96
N PHE A 29 -14.13 8.21 -4.26
CA PHE A 29 -14.76 9.40 -4.85
C PHE A 29 -13.81 10.14 -5.81
N SER A 30 -14.37 10.98 -6.68
CA SER A 30 -13.62 11.85 -7.60
C SER A 30 -13.69 13.32 -7.20
N ALA A 31 -12.88 14.16 -7.86
CA ALA A 31 -12.96 15.62 -7.70
C ALA A 31 -14.32 16.20 -8.12
N ALA A 32 -14.94 15.63 -9.16
CA ALA A 32 -16.26 16.04 -9.60
C ALA A 32 -17.32 15.73 -8.52
N ASP A 33 -17.25 14.55 -7.92
CA ASP A 33 -18.21 14.14 -6.88
C ASP A 33 -18.12 15.07 -5.66
N VAL A 34 -16.91 15.46 -5.25
CA VAL A 34 -16.74 16.41 -4.14
C VAL A 34 -17.28 17.79 -4.51
N GLY A 35 -17.08 18.24 -5.74
CA GLY A 35 -17.56 19.54 -6.23
C GLY A 35 -19.07 19.68 -6.17
N ASP A 36 -19.81 18.61 -6.47
CA ASP A 36 -21.26 18.57 -6.36
C ASP A 36 -21.78 18.73 -4.92
N HIS A 37 -20.91 18.62 -3.91
CA HIS A 37 -21.23 18.70 -2.49
C HIS A 37 -20.64 19.92 -1.78
N VAL A 38 -19.99 20.84 -2.50
CA VAL A 38 -19.48 22.09 -1.91
C VAL A 38 -20.57 23.16 -1.95
N ASP A 39 -21.09 23.54 -0.78
CA ASP A 39 -22.04 24.66 -0.66
C ASP A 39 -21.31 26.01 -0.79
N GLY A 40 -21.63 26.84 -1.80
CA GLY A 40 -21.15 28.24 -1.88
C GLY A 40 -20.63 28.68 -3.24
N ASP A 41 -19.58 29.52 -3.25
CA ASP A 41 -18.81 29.83 -4.48
C ASP A 41 -18.13 28.53 -4.92
N GLU A 42 -18.74 27.84 -5.88
CA GLU A 42 -18.30 26.54 -6.36
C GLU A 42 -16.83 26.62 -6.84
N PRO A 43 -15.89 25.98 -6.13
CA PRO A 43 -14.53 25.89 -6.61
C PRO A 43 -14.53 25.13 -7.93
N SER A 44 -13.72 25.57 -8.88
CA SER A 44 -13.57 24.89 -10.15
C SER A 44 -13.08 23.45 -9.94
N ALA A 45 -13.41 22.54 -10.86
CA ALA A 45 -12.96 21.16 -10.79
C ALA A 45 -11.43 21.03 -10.61
N SER A 46 -10.66 21.89 -11.27
CA SER A 46 -9.20 21.95 -11.13
C SER A 46 -8.72 22.42 -9.75
N GLU A 47 -9.47 23.28 -9.06
CA GLU A 47 -9.14 23.70 -7.69
C GLU A 47 -9.41 22.58 -6.69
N ILE A 48 -10.51 21.83 -6.87
CA ILE A 48 -10.80 20.65 -6.07
C ILE A 48 -9.73 19.59 -6.29
N GLU A 49 -9.38 19.29 -7.53
CA GLU A 49 -8.33 18.32 -7.86
C GLU A 49 -6.98 18.71 -7.25
N TYR A 50 -6.62 20.00 -7.29
CA TYR A 50 -5.43 20.51 -6.62
C TYR A 50 -5.48 20.30 -5.10
N ARG A 51 -6.63 20.59 -4.46
CA ARG A 51 -6.84 20.38 -3.01
C ARG A 51 -6.76 18.89 -2.65
N LEU A 52 -7.36 17.99 -3.43
CA LEU A 52 -7.28 16.54 -3.22
C LEU A 52 -5.84 16.03 -3.37
N THR A 53 -5.10 16.55 -4.35
CA THR A 53 -3.67 16.24 -4.52
C THR A 53 -2.85 16.67 -3.29
N LEU A 54 -3.12 17.85 -2.74
CA LEU A 54 -2.48 18.31 -1.50
C LEU A 54 -2.85 17.43 -0.30
N LEU A 55 -4.11 17.00 -0.18
CA LEU A 55 -4.56 16.10 0.88
C LEU A 55 -3.88 14.72 0.80
N VAL A 56 -3.60 14.22 -0.41
CA VAL A 56 -2.75 13.05 -0.62
C VAL A 56 -1.32 13.33 -0.14
N ALA A 57 -0.77 14.51 -0.40
CA ALA A 57 0.56 14.90 0.09
C ALA A 57 0.60 15.03 1.63
N TYR A 58 -0.50 15.46 2.25
CA TYR A 58 -0.63 15.55 3.71
C TYR A 58 -0.90 14.20 4.38
N GLY A 59 -1.17 13.14 3.61
CA GLY A 59 -1.43 11.80 4.13
C GLY A 59 -2.83 11.58 4.66
N LEU A 60 -3.78 12.43 4.27
CA LEU A 60 -5.20 12.30 4.66
C LEU A 60 -6.01 11.47 3.65
N LEU A 61 -5.57 11.44 2.39
CA LEU A 61 -6.17 10.65 1.31
C LEU A 61 -5.16 9.69 0.70
N ASP A 62 -5.67 8.59 0.18
CA ASP A 62 -4.99 7.75 -0.79
C ASP A 62 -5.55 8.04 -2.19
N ARG A 63 -4.66 8.07 -3.18
CA ARG A 63 -5.03 8.12 -4.59
C ARG A 63 -5.05 6.69 -5.12
N ILE A 64 -6.22 6.25 -5.59
CA ILE A 64 -6.42 4.88 -6.07
C ILE A 64 -5.95 4.78 -7.53
N ASP A 65 -6.28 5.79 -8.34
CA ASP A 65 -5.88 5.91 -9.75
C ASP A 65 -5.87 7.40 -10.18
N ASP A 66 -5.94 7.67 -11.48
CA ASP A 66 -5.80 9.02 -12.00
C ASP A 66 -6.90 9.99 -11.54
N ASP A 67 -8.10 9.54 -11.22
CA ASP A 67 -9.23 10.42 -10.87
C ASP A 67 -9.96 10.05 -9.57
N ARG A 68 -9.62 8.91 -8.94
CA ARG A 68 -10.27 8.46 -7.71
C ARG A 68 -9.39 8.52 -6.47
N TYR A 69 -10.02 8.92 -5.39
CA TYR A 69 -9.44 9.13 -4.07
C TYR A 69 -10.24 8.37 -3.01
N ARG A 70 -9.61 8.11 -1.87
CA ARG A 70 -10.26 7.54 -0.69
C ARG A 70 -9.74 8.19 0.58
N ILE A 71 -10.60 8.35 1.58
CA ILE A 71 -10.21 8.76 2.92
C ILE A 71 -9.25 7.71 3.51
N ARG A 72 -8.01 8.12 3.81
CA ARG A 72 -7.01 7.26 4.48
C ARG A 72 -7.18 7.27 5.98
N CYS A 73 -7.45 8.44 6.55
CA CYS A 73 -7.61 8.62 8.00
C CYS A 73 -8.98 9.24 8.22
N ALA A 74 -9.85 8.61 9.02
CA ALA A 74 -11.16 9.15 9.35
C ALA A 74 -11.04 10.12 10.55
N PRO A 75 -11.87 11.18 10.60
CA PRO A 75 -11.73 12.24 11.61
C PRO A 75 -12.12 11.80 13.02
N ASP A 76 -12.86 10.70 13.16
CA ASP A 76 -13.26 10.09 14.43
C ASP A 76 -12.25 9.06 14.97
N GLU A 77 -11.23 8.72 14.18
CA GLU A 77 -10.15 7.84 14.62
C GLU A 77 -9.26 8.50 15.65
N SER A 78 -8.65 7.66 16.49
CA SER A 78 -7.69 8.12 17.48
C SER A 78 -6.37 8.58 16.85
N ILE A 79 -5.67 9.48 17.55
CA ILE A 79 -4.33 9.93 17.17
C ILE A 79 -3.34 8.75 17.01
N ALA A 80 -3.52 7.66 17.77
CA ALA A 80 -2.68 6.48 17.66
C ALA A 80 -2.83 5.81 16.28
N GLN A 81 -4.07 5.65 15.80
CA GLN A 81 -4.35 5.08 14.48
C GLN A 81 -3.82 5.97 13.34
N TRP A 82 -3.98 7.29 13.47
CA TRP A 82 -3.41 8.24 12.51
C TRP A 82 -1.87 8.15 12.44
N ARG A 83 -1.21 7.99 13.60
CA ARG A 83 0.24 7.81 13.66
C ARG A 83 0.68 6.51 13.01
N GLU A 84 -0.03 5.43 13.26
CA GLU A 84 0.25 4.11 12.67
C GLU A 84 0.19 4.17 11.14
N ARG A 85 -0.90 4.70 10.57
CA ARG A 85 -1.04 4.85 9.11
C ARG A 85 -0.01 5.79 8.49
N SER A 86 0.41 6.82 9.22
CA SER A 86 1.48 7.73 8.80
C SER A 86 2.86 7.06 8.84
N ALA A 87 3.11 6.26 9.88
CA ALA A 87 4.36 5.51 10.05
C ALA A 87 4.52 4.47 8.94
N GLU A 88 3.46 3.74 8.58
CA GLU A 88 3.46 2.78 7.47
C GLU A 88 3.88 3.44 6.16
N ARG A 89 3.30 4.61 5.84
CA ARG A 89 3.67 5.36 4.63
C ARG A 89 5.10 5.86 4.69
N ALA A 90 5.53 6.37 5.84
CA ALA A 90 6.90 6.82 6.05
C ALA A 90 7.91 5.67 5.91
N GLN A 91 7.61 4.49 6.45
CA GLN A 91 8.42 3.28 6.29
C GLN A 91 8.47 2.85 4.82
N THR A 92 7.33 2.87 4.13
CA THR A 92 7.26 2.54 2.70
C THR A 92 8.10 3.50 1.85
N LEU A 93 7.95 4.81 2.06
CA LEU A 93 8.75 5.82 1.37
C LEU A 93 10.22 5.74 1.73
N HIS A 94 10.55 5.56 3.01
CA HIS A 94 11.92 5.38 3.47
C HIS A 94 12.55 4.20 2.73
N ARG A 95 11.87 3.04 2.74
CA ARG A 95 12.28 1.84 2.02
C ARG A 95 12.52 2.11 0.52
N LEU A 96 11.52 2.66 -0.18
CA LEU A 96 11.62 2.99 -1.61
C LEU A 96 12.74 4.00 -1.94
N VAL A 97 13.14 4.85 -0.99
CA VAL A 97 14.22 5.82 -1.18
C VAL A 97 15.58 5.25 -0.79
N THR A 98 15.64 4.43 0.26
CA THR A 98 16.90 3.90 0.80
C THR A 98 17.35 2.62 0.13
N GLU A 99 16.45 1.78 -0.34
CA GLU A 99 16.81 0.54 -1.05
C GLU A 99 17.55 0.83 -2.36
N PRO A 100 17.11 1.78 -3.23
CA PRO A 100 17.90 2.18 -4.39
C PRO A 100 19.19 2.95 -4.05
N ALA A 101 19.31 3.49 -2.84
CA ALA A 101 20.48 4.25 -2.40
C ALA A 101 21.55 3.37 -1.74
N ALA A 102 21.18 2.22 -1.20
CA ALA A 102 22.09 1.21 -0.67
C ALA A 102 22.80 0.45 -1.80
N ASP A 103 22.12 0.23 -2.92
CA ASP A 103 22.70 -0.28 -4.16
C ASP A 103 22.97 0.87 -5.13
N GLY A 104 24.14 1.48 -5.01
CA GLY A 104 24.58 2.55 -5.90
C GLY A 104 24.71 2.10 -7.35
N ARG A 105 23.60 2.08 -8.12
CA ARG A 105 23.57 2.00 -9.58
C ARG A 105 22.37 2.79 -10.12
N THR A 106 22.76 3.84 -10.84
CA THR A 106 22.06 4.62 -11.88
C THR A 106 20.65 4.16 -12.27
N ALA A 107 19.71 5.09 -12.18
CA ALA A 107 18.40 5.06 -12.81
C ALA A 107 18.47 4.66 -14.29
N ALA A 108 17.91 3.49 -14.62
CA ALA A 108 17.14 3.18 -15.82
C ALA A 108 16.79 1.67 -15.81
N ASP A 109 15.48 1.38 -15.78
CA ASP A 109 14.84 0.17 -16.35
C ASP A 109 14.91 -1.22 -15.68
N ASP A 110 15.44 -1.40 -14.46
CA ASP A 110 15.31 -2.68 -13.73
C ASP A 110 14.95 -2.44 -12.27
N VAL A 111 13.69 -2.71 -11.90
CA VAL A 111 13.30 -2.89 -10.49
C VAL A 111 13.65 -4.33 -10.15
N ASP A 112 14.87 -4.55 -9.68
CA ASP A 112 15.34 -5.84 -9.17
C ASP A 112 14.34 -6.33 -8.11
N VAL A 113 13.85 -7.56 -8.28
CA VAL A 113 12.96 -8.21 -7.33
C VAL A 113 13.78 -8.48 -6.07
N GLU A 114 13.40 -7.85 -4.95
CA GLU A 114 14.06 -8.11 -3.67
C GLU A 114 13.93 -9.60 -3.33
N LEU A 115 15.06 -10.26 -3.07
CA LEU A 115 15.12 -11.68 -2.74
C LEU A 115 15.33 -11.88 -1.24
N VAL A 116 14.54 -12.75 -0.64
CA VAL A 116 14.72 -13.20 0.75
C VAL A 116 15.13 -14.66 0.72
N THR A 117 16.27 -14.98 1.32
CA THR A 117 16.76 -16.35 1.41
C THR A 117 16.23 -17.03 2.66
N ARG A 118 15.76 -18.27 2.50
CA ARG A 118 15.44 -19.17 3.61
C ARG A 118 15.92 -20.57 3.28
N ASP A 119 16.62 -21.21 4.21
CA ASP A 119 17.15 -22.56 4.04
C ASP A 119 17.95 -22.73 2.73
N ASP A 120 18.76 -21.72 2.38
CA ASP A 120 19.52 -21.58 1.13
C ASP A 120 18.68 -21.47 -0.17
N ALA A 121 17.35 -21.37 -0.06
CA ALA A 121 16.44 -21.15 -1.18
C ALA A 121 16.04 -19.65 -1.28
N PRO A 122 16.17 -19.01 -2.46
CA PRO A 122 15.74 -17.63 -2.67
C PRO A 122 14.24 -17.54 -2.94
N PHE A 123 13.58 -16.55 -2.34
CA PHE A 123 12.16 -16.24 -2.55
C PHE A 123 12.01 -14.79 -2.98
N ALA A 124 11.14 -14.53 -3.94
CA ALA A 124 10.78 -13.17 -4.36
C ALA A 124 9.92 -12.48 -3.30
N SER A 125 10.34 -11.29 -2.87
CA SER A 125 9.66 -10.48 -1.86
C SER A 125 8.41 -9.82 -2.42
N VAL A 126 7.26 -10.05 -1.78
CA VAL A 126 5.99 -9.39 -2.09
C VAL A 126 5.44 -8.81 -0.79
N PHE A 127 5.35 -7.49 -0.72
CA PHE A 127 4.79 -6.83 0.46
C PHE A 127 3.26 -6.75 0.37
N VAL A 128 2.58 -7.01 1.49
CA VAL A 128 1.13 -7.03 1.61
C VAL A 128 0.66 -5.85 2.46
N PHE A 129 -0.14 -4.98 1.85
CA PHE A 129 -0.79 -3.83 2.47
C PHE A 129 -2.23 -4.17 2.89
N GLU A 130 -2.82 -3.32 3.74
CA GLU A 130 -4.19 -3.50 4.25
C GLU A 130 -5.26 -3.51 3.15
N HIS A 131 -5.04 -2.77 2.07
CA HIS A 131 -5.97 -2.66 0.96
C HIS A 131 -5.73 -3.71 -0.13
N ASP A 132 -4.68 -4.51 -0.01
CA ASP A 132 -4.39 -5.56 -0.97
C ASP A 132 -5.39 -6.71 -0.79
N ASP A 133 -5.73 -7.32 -1.92
CA ASP A 133 -6.51 -8.55 -2.01
C ASP A 133 -5.67 -9.65 -2.67
N ALA A 134 -6.20 -10.87 -2.73
CA ALA A 134 -5.45 -11.99 -3.31
C ALA A 134 -5.14 -11.80 -4.80
N GLU A 135 -5.99 -11.13 -5.57
CA GLU A 135 -5.80 -10.95 -7.02
C GLU A 135 -4.69 -9.93 -7.33
N SER A 136 -4.64 -8.82 -6.59
CA SER A 136 -3.58 -7.82 -6.67
C SER A 136 -2.22 -8.37 -6.23
N VAL A 137 -2.19 -9.14 -5.14
CA VAL A 137 -0.96 -9.82 -4.69
C VAL A 137 -0.53 -10.90 -5.69
N ALA A 138 -1.45 -11.68 -6.24
CA ALA A 138 -1.16 -12.68 -7.27
C ALA A 138 -0.54 -12.05 -8.53
N THR A 139 -1.05 -10.89 -8.95
CA THR A 139 -0.52 -10.13 -10.10
C THR A 139 0.91 -9.66 -9.84
N THR A 140 1.18 -9.17 -8.63
CA THR A 140 2.52 -8.75 -8.20
C THR A 140 3.48 -9.94 -8.12
N ALA A 141 3.03 -11.06 -7.55
CA ALA A 141 3.78 -12.29 -7.47
C ALA A 141 4.14 -12.84 -8.86
N ALA A 142 3.18 -12.92 -9.78
CA ALA A 142 3.44 -13.37 -11.15
C ALA A 142 4.48 -12.49 -11.85
N SER A 143 4.40 -11.17 -11.66
CA SER A 143 5.37 -10.22 -12.21
C SER A 143 6.78 -10.41 -11.62
N ALA A 144 6.86 -10.75 -10.33
CA ALA A 144 8.13 -11.01 -9.65
C ALA A 144 8.76 -12.34 -10.11
N LEU A 145 7.96 -13.41 -10.22
CA LEU A 145 8.41 -14.72 -10.69
C LEU A 145 8.85 -14.71 -12.15
N ALA A 146 8.21 -13.92 -13.01
CA ALA A 146 8.59 -13.79 -14.41
C ALA A 146 9.97 -13.14 -14.62
N ARG A 147 10.52 -12.47 -13.61
CA ARG A 147 11.84 -11.81 -13.67
C ARG A 147 12.99 -12.73 -13.27
N ASP A 148 12.72 -13.72 -12.42
CA ASP A 148 13.75 -14.66 -11.96
C ASP A 148 13.16 -16.06 -11.79
N GLU A 149 13.41 -16.92 -12.77
CA GLU A 149 12.98 -18.34 -12.76
C GLU A 149 13.73 -19.19 -11.73
N SER A 150 14.77 -18.65 -11.07
CA SER A 150 15.59 -19.39 -10.10
C SER A 150 15.06 -19.35 -8.66
N VAL A 151 13.99 -18.59 -8.40
CA VAL A 151 13.38 -18.51 -7.08
C VAL A 151 12.53 -19.73 -6.76
N ALA A 152 12.55 -20.15 -5.49
CA ALA A 152 11.73 -21.25 -4.98
C ALA A 152 10.24 -20.86 -4.79
N GLY A 153 9.94 -19.57 -4.86
CA GLY A 153 8.60 -19.02 -4.75
C GLY A 153 8.61 -17.57 -4.28
N ILE A 154 7.58 -17.18 -3.52
CA ILE A 154 7.45 -15.82 -2.99
C ILE A 154 7.47 -15.81 -1.46
N VAL A 155 7.84 -14.68 -0.87
CA VAL A 155 7.60 -14.39 0.54
C VAL A 155 6.64 -13.22 0.66
N LEU A 156 5.51 -13.46 1.32
CA LEU A 156 4.59 -12.39 1.70
C LEU A 156 5.14 -11.71 2.94
N ARG A 157 5.38 -10.40 2.85
CA ARG A 157 5.87 -9.57 3.96
C ARG A 157 4.79 -8.59 4.37
N ALA A 158 4.56 -8.45 5.67
CA ALA A 158 3.62 -7.48 6.21
C ALA A 158 4.12 -6.94 7.55
N SER A 159 3.59 -5.80 7.98
CA SER A 159 3.70 -5.40 9.38
C SER A 159 3.18 -6.52 10.29
N GLY A 160 3.81 -6.73 11.45
CA GLY A 160 3.40 -7.74 12.43
C GLY A 160 1.95 -7.56 12.89
N ALA A 161 1.44 -6.33 12.91
CA ALA A 161 0.03 -6.03 13.20
C ALA A 161 -0.94 -6.58 12.15
N ARG A 162 -0.44 -6.96 10.96
CA ARG A 162 -1.21 -7.43 9.80
C ARG A 162 -0.87 -8.86 9.38
N ALA A 163 -0.26 -9.63 10.29
CA ALA A 163 0.03 -11.05 10.04
C ALA A 163 -1.23 -11.83 9.63
N ASP A 164 -2.37 -11.53 10.24
CA ASP A 164 -3.64 -12.19 9.92
C ASP A 164 -4.11 -11.90 8.48
N HIS A 165 -3.93 -10.67 7.99
CA HIS A 165 -4.29 -10.30 6.62
C HIS A 165 -3.38 -11.00 5.60
N ALA A 166 -2.08 -11.01 5.85
CA ALA A 166 -1.12 -11.74 5.02
C ALA A 166 -1.42 -13.26 5.01
N GLN A 167 -1.86 -13.83 6.12
CA GLN A 167 -2.29 -15.23 6.16
C GLN A 167 -3.55 -15.49 5.35
N GLN A 168 -4.55 -14.62 5.42
CA GLN A 168 -5.79 -14.76 4.63
C GLN A 168 -5.51 -14.69 3.13
N ILE A 169 -4.63 -13.78 2.70
CA ILE A 169 -4.20 -13.69 1.31
C ILE A 169 -3.45 -14.96 0.91
N ALA A 170 -2.48 -15.42 1.71
CA ALA A 170 -1.77 -16.66 1.42
C ALA A 170 -2.70 -17.87 1.28
N ASP A 171 -3.71 -17.99 2.15
CA ASP A 171 -4.68 -19.09 2.07
C ASP A 171 -5.41 -19.07 0.72
N GLN A 172 -5.75 -17.89 0.20
CA GLN A 172 -6.37 -17.73 -1.12
C GLN A 172 -5.38 -18.01 -2.26
N LEU A 173 -4.12 -17.59 -2.14
CA LEU A 173 -3.08 -17.88 -3.14
C LEU A 173 -2.73 -19.38 -3.24
N CYS A 174 -3.12 -20.16 -2.24
CA CYS A 174 -2.96 -21.62 -2.23
C CYS A 174 -4.22 -22.36 -2.69
N THR A 175 -5.33 -21.69 -3.03
CA THR A 175 -6.53 -22.38 -3.52
C THR A 175 -6.39 -22.75 -4.99
N PRO A 176 -6.90 -23.93 -5.42
CA PRO A 176 -6.73 -24.38 -6.80
C PRO A 176 -7.30 -23.43 -7.87
N ASP A 177 -8.33 -22.66 -7.53
CA ASP A 177 -9.05 -21.75 -8.45
C ASP A 177 -8.35 -20.40 -8.63
N ILE A 178 -7.28 -20.09 -7.86
CA ILE A 178 -6.59 -18.80 -7.99
C ILE A 178 -5.93 -18.63 -9.37
N ALA A 179 -5.40 -19.73 -9.94
CA ALA A 179 -4.77 -19.72 -11.25
C ALA A 179 -5.80 -19.48 -12.38
N ASP A 180 -7.08 -19.78 -12.15
CA ASP A 180 -8.14 -19.51 -13.12
C ASP A 180 -8.55 -18.03 -13.15
N ARG A 181 -8.23 -17.27 -12.08
CA ARG A 181 -8.67 -15.88 -11.86
C ARG A 181 -7.55 -14.87 -11.91
N THR A 182 -6.30 -15.31 -11.93
CA THR A 182 -5.12 -14.45 -11.81
C THR A 182 -4.05 -14.84 -12.83
N PRO A 183 -2.98 -14.04 -13.01
CA PRO A 183 -1.88 -14.37 -13.90
C PRO A 183 -0.95 -15.50 -13.41
N LEU A 184 -1.23 -16.13 -12.26
CA LEU A 184 -0.42 -17.22 -11.73
C LEU A 184 -0.59 -18.49 -12.58
N GLU A 185 0.51 -19.15 -12.92
CA GLU A 185 0.46 -20.41 -13.68
C GLU A 185 -0.12 -21.58 -12.85
N ARG A 186 0.06 -21.53 -11.53
CA ARG A 186 -0.35 -22.57 -10.58
C ARG A 186 -0.56 -21.96 -9.19
N PRO A 187 -1.38 -22.58 -8.33
CA PRO A 187 -1.44 -22.21 -6.92
C PRO A 187 -0.11 -22.48 -6.22
N PHE A 188 0.17 -21.71 -5.16
CA PHE A 188 1.34 -21.94 -4.31
C PHE A 188 1.10 -23.03 -3.26
N GLU A 189 2.18 -23.55 -2.70
CA GLU A 189 2.16 -24.33 -1.47
C GLU A 189 2.52 -23.45 -0.26
N LYS A 190 1.68 -23.49 0.79
CA LYS A 190 1.90 -22.69 2.00
C LYS A 190 3.07 -23.24 2.81
N GLY A 191 4.15 -22.47 2.89
CA GLY A 191 5.32 -22.76 3.72
C GLY A 191 5.19 -22.26 5.16
N LEU A 192 6.32 -22.19 5.87
CA LEU A 192 6.35 -21.64 7.24
C LEU A 192 6.32 -20.11 7.23
N SER A 193 5.95 -19.54 8.36
CA SER A 193 6.09 -18.11 8.65
C SER A 193 7.13 -17.85 9.74
N ASP A 194 7.66 -16.65 9.74
CA ASP A 194 8.44 -16.10 10.85
C ASP A 194 8.04 -14.64 11.12
N VAL A 195 8.52 -14.13 12.25
CA VAL A 195 8.40 -12.72 12.63
C VAL A 195 9.80 -12.23 12.96
N VAL A 196 10.23 -11.19 12.25
CA VAL A 196 11.53 -10.54 12.45
C VAL A 196 11.33 -9.11 12.90
N GLY A 197 12.32 -8.53 13.59
CA GLY A 197 12.25 -7.13 14.02
C GLY A 197 13.08 -6.88 15.28
N GLU A 198 13.67 -5.69 15.37
CA GLU A 198 14.51 -5.30 16.50
C GLU A 198 13.70 -4.78 17.69
N SER A 199 12.43 -4.42 17.48
CA SER A 199 11.54 -3.88 18.51
C SER A 199 10.10 -4.35 18.33
N LYS A 200 9.31 -4.30 19.41
CA LYS A 200 7.89 -4.71 19.40
C LYS A 200 7.01 -3.82 18.51
N ASP A 201 7.44 -2.59 18.27
CA ASP A 201 6.74 -1.60 17.46
C ASP A 201 7.16 -1.68 15.97
N ASP A 202 8.14 -2.53 15.65
CA ASP A 202 8.74 -2.69 14.32
C ASP A 202 8.97 -4.17 14.00
N LEU A 203 7.90 -4.95 14.17
CA LEU A 203 7.88 -6.36 13.79
C LEU A 203 7.39 -6.49 12.35
N GLU A 204 8.05 -7.33 11.57
CA GLU A 204 7.67 -7.75 10.23
C GLU A 204 7.31 -9.23 10.26
N PHE A 205 6.12 -9.56 9.79
CA PHE A 205 5.68 -10.91 9.54
C PHE A 205 6.09 -11.33 8.13
N ARG A 206 6.64 -12.54 8.00
CA ARG A 206 7.00 -13.15 6.72
C ARG A 206 6.33 -14.50 6.59
N LEU A 207 5.74 -14.78 5.43
CA LEU A 207 5.15 -16.07 5.11
C LEU A 207 5.64 -16.52 3.74
N PHE A 208 6.32 -17.66 3.72
CA PHE A 208 6.94 -18.21 2.53
C PHE A 208 5.94 -19.11 1.80
N LEU A 209 5.83 -18.91 0.50
CA LEU A 209 4.96 -19.66 -0.40
C LEU A 209 5.82 -20.29 -1.50
N GLU A 210 5.77 -21.60 -1.61
CA GLU A 210 6.63 -22.39 -2.50
C GLU A 210 5.93 -22.68 -3.82
N ILE A 211 6.69 -22.73 -4.90
CA ILE A 211 6.22 -23.24 -6.19
C ILE A 211 6.29 -24.78 -6.12
N PRO A 212 5.17 -25.49 -6.34
CA PRO A 212 5.15 -26.96 -6.34
C PRO A 212 5.91 -27.59 -7.52
#